data_AF-A0A259DA27-F1
#
_entry.id   AF-A0A259DA27-F1
#
_cell.length_a   1.000
_cell.length_b   1.000
_cell.length_c   1.000
_cell.angle_alpha   90.00
_cell.angle_beta   90.00
_cell.angle_gamma   90.00
#
_symmetry.space_group_name_H-M   'P 1'
#
loop_
_entity.id
_entity.type
_entity.pdbx_description
1 polymer ?
#
loop_
_entity_poly.entity_id
_entity_poly.type
_entity_poly.pdbx_seq_one_letter_code
_entity_poly.pdbx_strand_id
1 'polypeptide(L)'
;MKRLLWTFVALVLLLLALLGGLGWLAATPDGMRWLTGELSSLSQGKLKIEGIEGHLLSPSLAVRTLEFNSATQRIRVEQARLDWQPRALWQRRLVIQQLSAQRVVVEMLKPSVEPSTLPASLRLPFGLVLEPARVELARLDILKAGQTLRFADVRLGVAGTGARWQLQLESLVTPWASLRGQASIAQDAPFALRGRFDAVRGDPLPAQAGLDLQGRLEAIQFKLDATAKDMNALASGELAPFADLLLPRLLVAGQGINPAQWAAGAPTARLAFSGVFEQQPGQRLLGNFSLSN
;
A
#
# COMPACT_ATOMS: atom_id res chain seq x y z
N MET A 1 -50.70 29.64 -2.77
CA MET A 1 -49.40 30.35 -2.61
C MET A 1 -48.84 30.23 -1.18
N LYS A 2 -49.59 30.58 -0.11
CA LYS A 2 -49.09 30.43 1.29
C LYS A 2 -48.65 28.99 1.64
N ARG A 3 -49.43 27.95 1.30
CA ARG A 3 -49.06 26.55 1.59
C ARG A 3 -47.77 26.07 0.91
N LEU A 4 -47.49 26.55 -0.32
CA LEU A 4 -46.26 26.23 -1.06
C LEU A 4 -45.02 26.89 -0.43
N LEU A 5 -45.19 28.11 0.10
CA LEU A 5 -44.14 28.85 0.81
C LEU A 5 -43.75 28.13 2.11
N TRP A 6 -44.72 27.64 2.88
CA TRP A 6 -44.48 26.91 4.13
C TRP A 6 -43.85 25.53 3.90
N THR A 7 -44.24 24.81 2.84
CA THR A 7 -43.56 23.57 2.45
C THR A 7 -42.12 23.79 1.99
N PHE A 8 -41.86 24.89 1.27
CA PHE A 8 -40.51 25.25 0.84
C PHE A 8 -39.62 25.63 2.04
N VAL A 9 -40.14 26.43 2.98
CA VAL A 9 -39.43 26.79 4.22
C VAL A 9 -39.15 25.57 5.09
N ALA A 10 -40.11 24.66 5.23
CA ALA A 10 -39.92 23.41 5.97
C ALA A 10 -38.84 22.51 5.34
N LEU A 11 -38.80 22.44 4.00
CA LEU A 11 -37.77 21.69 3.26
C LEU A 11 -36.38 22.30 3.44
N VAL A 12 -36.26 23.64 3.38
CA VAL A 12 -35.01 24.36 3.61
C VAL A 12 -34.52 24.18 5.05
N LEU A 13 -35.41 24.26 6.04
CA LEU A 13 -35.07 24.01 7.43
C LEU A 13 -34.66 22.56 7.69
N LEU A 14 -35.31 21.59 7.05
CA LEU A 14 -34.92 20.18 7.11
C LEU A 14 -33.55 19.95 6.47
N LEU A 15 -33.28 20.58 5.33
CA LEU A 15 -31.98 20.51 4.65
C LEU A 15 -30.88 21.17 5.50
N LEU A 16 -31.16 22.32 6.11
CA LEU A 16 -30.23 22.99 7.03
C LEU A 16 -30.02 22.19 8.32
N ALA A 17 -31.03 21.48 8.82
CA ALA A 17 -30.89 20.57 9.95
C ALA A 17 -30.09 19.30 9.60
N LEU A 18 -30.27 18.77 8.39
CA LEU A 18 -29.46 17.66 7.86
C LEU A 18 -28.01 18.07 7.63
N LEU A 19 -27.77 19.22 7.02
CA LEU A 19 -26.43 19.78 6.80
C LEU A 19 -25.78 20.19 8.12
N GLY A 20 -26.56 20.73 9.06
CA GLY A 20 -26.12 21.06 10.42
C GLY A 20 -25.81 19.81 11.25
N GLY A 21 -26.59 18.73 11.08
CA GLY A 21 -26.35 17.43 11.70
C GLY A 21 -25.11 16.74 11.14
N LEU A 22 -24.96 16.68 9.81
CA LEU A 22 -23.75 16.15 9.16
C LEU A 22 -22.51 17.00 9.48
N GLY A 23 -22.67 18.32 9.53
CA GLY A 23 -21.67 19.26 10.00
C GLY A 23 -21.27 18.98 11.44
N TRP A 24 -22.22 18.82 12.36
CA TRP A 24 -21.99 18.51 13.77
C TRP A 24 -21.30 17.15 13.96
N LEU A 25 -21.69 16.13 13.19
CA LEU A 25 -21.09 14.80 13.22
C LEU A 25 -19.62 14.81 12.76
N ALA A 26 -19.28 15.63 11.77
CA ALA A 26 -17.90 15.83 11.31
C ALA A 26 -17.11 16.83 12.17
N ALA A 27 -17.78 17.78 12.84
CA ALA A 27 -17.19 18.92 13.54
C ALA A 27 -17.04 18.75 15.05
N THR A 28 -17.59 17.68 15.64
CA THR A 28 -17.57 17.50 17.10
C THR A 28 -17.03 16.14 17.51
N PRO A 29 -16.27 16.06 18.63
CA PRO A 29 -15.80 14.79 19.17
C PRO A 29 -16.95 13.84 19.53
N ASP A 30 -18.07 14.37 20.02
CA ASP A 30 -19.25 13.58 20.38
C ASP A 30 -19.96 13.02 19.14
N GLY A 31 -20.08 13.84 18.09
CA GLY A 31 -20.63 13.41 16.81
C GLY A 31 -19.77 12.36 16.11
N MET A 32 -18.44 12.47 16.20
CA MET A 32 -17.53 11.46 15.66
C MET A 32 -17.62 10.15 16.44
N ARG A 33 -17.71 10.20 17.78
CA ARG A 33 -17.94 9.00 18.61
C ARG A 33 -19.27 8.32 18.25
N TRP A 34 -20.34 9.09 18.06
CA TRP A 34 -21.63 8.56 17.60
C TRP A 34 -21.54 7.92 16.21
N LEU A 35 -20.92 8.60 15.23
CA LEU A 35 -20.70 8.07 13.88
C LEU A 35 -19.94 6.74 13.90
N THR A 36 -18.88 6.63 14.71
CA THR A 36 -18.10 5.39 14.78
C THR A 36 -18.89 4.24 15.39
N GLY A 37 -19.78 4.51 16.36
CA GLY A 37 -20.70 3.52 16.91
C GLY A 37 -21.72 3.05 15.87
N GLU A 38 -22.28 3.98 15.10
CA GLU A 38 -23.24 3.68 14.04
C GLU A 38 -22.59 2.93 12.86
N LEU A 39 -21.37 3.30 12.46
CA LEU A 39 -20.58 2.59 11.45
C LEU A 39 -20.27 1.15 11.87
N SER A 40 -20.03 0.91 13.16
CA SER A 40 -19.86 -0.45 13.70
C SER A 40 -21.16 -1.26 13.57
N SER A 41 -22.30 -0.67 13.91
CA SER A 41 -23.63 -1.29 13.76
C SER A 41 -23.97 -1.59 12.29
N LEU A 42 -23.82 -0.59 11.41
CA LEU A 42 -24.10 -0.69 9.96
C LEU A 42 -23.16 -1.66 9.24
N SER A 43 -21.91 -1.76 9.70
CA SER A 43 -20.96 -2.75 9.18
C SER A 43 -21.19 -4.16 9.72
N GLN A 44 -22.21 -4.38 10.56
CA GLN A 44 -22.49 -5.65 11.25
C GLN A 44 -21.28 -6.11 12.10
N GLY A 45 -20.56 -5.18 12.71
CA GLY A 45 -19.35 -5.44 13.51
C GLY A 45 -18.08 -5.68 12.68
N LYS A 46 -18.12 -5.52 11.35
CA LYS A 46 -16.93 -5.65 10.48
C LYS A 46 -15.95 -4.50 10.67
N LEU A 47 -16.38 -3.34 11.14
CA LEU A 47 -15.50 -2.21 11.42
C LEU A 47 -15.69 -1.77 12.87
N LYS A 48 -14.61 -1.82 13.66
CA LYS A 48 -14.58 -1.35 15.05
C LYS A 48 -13.56 -0.24 15.18
N ILE A 49 -13.96 0.90 15.75
CA ILE A 49 -13.09 2.03 16.00
C ILE A 49 -13.19 2.36 17.49
N GLU A 50 -12.06 2.41 18.18
CA GLU A 50 -11.99 2.67 19.61
C GLU A 50 -11.03 3.82 19.93
N GLY A 51 -11.40 4.63 20.92
CA GLY A 51 -10.54 5.72 21.42
C GLY A 51 -10.24 6.75 20.35
N ILE A 52 -11.28 7.24 19.67
CA ILE A 52 -11.15 8.36 18.73
C ILE A 52 -11.07 9.68 19.51
N GLU A 53 -10.05 10.46 19.21
CA GLU A 53 -9.78 11.77 19.79
C GLU A 53 -9.74 12.82 18.68
N GLY A 54 -10.47 13.93 18.85
CA GLY A 54 -10.68 14.92 17.80
C GLY A 54 -11.94 14.65 16.97
N HIS A 55 -12.02 15.29 15.81
CA HIS A 55 -13.14 15.19 14.86
C HIS A 55 -12.65 15.49 13.44
N LEU A 56 -13.45 15.24 12.41
CA LEU A 56 -13.00 15.40 11.02
C LEU A 56 -12.65 16.86 10.67
N LEU A 57 -13.29 17.86 11.28
CA LEU A 57 -12.93 19.26 11.07
C LEU A 57 -11.75 19.75 11.93
N SER A 58 -11.19 18.92 12.83
CA SER A 58 -10.00 19.30 13.59
C SER A 58 -8.72 19.08 12.77
N PRO A 59 -7.67 19.89 13.00
CA PRO A 59 -6.40 19.72 12.30
C PRO A 59 -5.69 18.42 12.67
N SER A 60 -6.00 17.84 13.83
CA SER A 60 -5.47 16.56 14.28
C SER A 60 -6.62 15.61 14.63
N LEU A 61 -6.45 14.34 14.25
CA LEU A 61 -7.33 13.23 14.59
C LEU A 61 -6.46 12.07 15.05
N ALA A 62 -6.79 11.47 16.19
CA ALA A 62 -6.12 10.27 16.67
C ALA A 62 -7.13 9.14 16.91
N VAL A 63 -6.69 7.91 16.65
CA VAL A 63 -7.48 6.70 16.86
C VAL A 63 -6.59 5.69 17.56
N ARG A 64 -7.01 5.26 18.76
CA ARG A 64 -6.26 4.26 19.53
C ARG A 64 -6.24 2.91 18.82
N THR A 65 -7.39 2.42 18.39
CA THR A 65 -7.50 1.13 17.68
C THR A 65 -8.55 1.21 16.59
N LEU A 66 -8.20 0.77 15.39
CA LEU A 66 -9.13 0.49 14.29
C LEU A 66 -8.99 -0.98 13.91
N GLU A 67 -10.10 -1.71 13.90
CA GLU A 67 -10.15 -3.10 13.49
C GLU A 67 -11.15 -3.28 12.35
N PHE A 68 -10.70 -3.88 11.27
CA PHE A 68 -11.51 -4.27 10.14
C PHE A 68 -11.50 -5.79 9.99
N ASN A 69 -12.68 -6.40 10.01
CA ASN A 69 -12.91 -7.82 9.92
C ASN A 69 -13.70 -8.14 8.66
N SER A 70 -13.13 -8.96 7.78
CA SER A 70 -13.79 -9.50 6.60
C SER A 70 -13.77 -11.04 6.64
N ALA A 71 -14.40 -11.68 5.65
CA ALA A 71 -14.39 -13.14 5.55
C ALA A 71 -13.00 -13.73 5.24
N THR A 72 -12.11 -12.94 4.64
CA THR A 72 -10.80 -13.39 4.14
C THR A 72 -9.62 -12.82 4.93
N GLN A 73 -9.80 -11.68 5.59
CA GLN A 73 -8.73 -11.00 6.32
C GLN A 73 -9.25 -10.21 7.53
N ARG A 74 -8.37 -10.06 8.54
CA ARG A 74 -8.52 -9.13 9.65
C ARG A 74 -7.37 -8.12 9.62
N ILE A 75 -7.69 -6.84 9.74
CA ILE A 75 -6.72 -5.74 9.76
C ILE A 75 -6.90 -4.99 11.07
N ARG A 76 -5.83 -4.83 11.84
CA ARG A 76 -5.80 -4.01 13.05
C ARG A 76 -4.76 -2.91 12.92
N VAL A 77 -5.17 -1.68 13.16
CA VAL A 77 -4.31 -0.50 13.19
C VAL A 77 -4.32 0.07 14.60
N GLU A 78 -3.13 0.30 15.16
CA GLU A 78 -2.92 0.77 16.53
C GLU A 78 -2.21 2.13 16.51
N GLN A 79 -2.72 3.05 17.33
CA GLN A 79 -2.23 4.42 17.51
C GLN A 79 -2.07 5.16 16.18
N ALA A 80 -3.16 5.23 15.41
CA ALA A 80 -3.19 6.00 14.19
C ALA A 80 -3.38 7.49 14.49
N ARG A 81 -2.66 8.35 13.78
CA ARG A 81 -2.77 9.79 13.86
C ARG A 81 -2.78 10.40 12.46
N LEU A 82 -3.66 11.37 12.27
CA LEU A 82 -3.79 12.15 11.05
C LEU A 82 -3.70 13.62 11.43
N ASP A 83 -2.69 14.32 10.92
CA ASP A 83 -2.57 15.77 10.98
C ASP A 83 -2.83 16.33 9.56
N TRP A 84 -3.89 17.11 9.39
CA TRP A 84 -4.38 17.57 8.08
C TRP A 84 -5.06 18.95 8.16
N GLN A 85 -5.32 19.57 7.00
CA GLN A 85 -6.03 20.85 6.92
C GLN A 85 -7.42 20.67 6.29
N PRO A 86 -8.46 20.39 7.08
CA PRO A 86 -9.81 20.15 6.55
C PRO A 86 -10.36 21.36 5.79
N ARG A 87 -9.97 22.59 6.17
CA ARG A 87 -10.37 23.83 5.47
C ARG A 87 -9.87 23.90 4.02
N ALA A 88 -8.81 23.18 3.67
CA ALA A 88 -8.28 23.16 2.30
C ALA A 88 -9.20 22.38 1.33
N LEU A 89 -10.08 21.50 1.85
CA LEU A 89 -11.05 20.77 1.03
C LEU A 89 -12.02 21.70 0.27
N TRP A 90 -12.32 22.89 0.82
CA TRP A 90 -13.14 23.90 0.14
C TRP A 90 -12.49 24.38 -1.18
N GLN A 91 -11.17 24.28 -1.28
CA GLN A 91 -10.39 24.59 -2.48
C GLN A 91 -10.07 23.34 -3.31
N ARG A 92 -10.72 22.19 -3.00
CA ARG A 92 -10.44 20.87 -3.58
C ARG A 92 -9.01 20.37 -3.36
N ARG A 93 -8.37 20.82 -2.28
CA ARG A 93 -7.01 20.39 -1.91
C ARG A 93 -7.08 19.52 -0.67
N LEU A 94 -6.48 18.34 -0.75
CA LEU A 94 -6.28 17.44 0.38
C LEU A 94 -4.86 17.68 0.90
N VAL A 95 -4.75 18.35 2.05
CA VAL A 95 -3.46 18.67 2.66
C VAL A 95 -3.29 17.83 3.91
N ILE A 96 -2.54 16.74 3.79
CA ILE A 96 -2.18 15.86 4.90
C ILE A 96 -0.74 16.19 5.27
N GLN A 97 -0.53 16.78 6.45
CA GLN A 97 0.81 17.07 6.94
C GLN A 97 1.52 15.77 7.31
N GLN A 98 0.82 14.90 8.04
CA GLN A 98 1.34 13.62 8.48
C GLN A 98 0.19 12.62 8.68
N LEU A 99 0.39 11.41 8.20
CA LEU A 99 -0.41 10.23 8.53
C LEU A 99 0.52 9.21 9.16
N SER A 100 0.30 8.86 10.42
CA SER A 100 1.16 7.91 11.13
C SER A 100 0.37 6.82 11.84
N ALA A 101 1.01 5.67 12.04
CA ALA A 101 0.52 4.62 12.90
C ALA A 101 1.68 3.89 13.59
N GLN A 102 1.46 3.41 14.81
CA GLN A 102 2.48 2.64 15.53
C GLN A 102 2.56 1.21 15.00
N ARG A 103 1.41 0.57 14.79
CA ARG A 103 1.37 -0.83 14.36
C ARG A 103 0.20 -1.10 13.45
N VAL A 104 0.45 -1.84 12.38
CA VAL A 104 -0.57 -2.45 11.54
C VAL A 104 -0.36 -3.96 11.56
N VAL A 105 -1.42 -4.72 11.78
CA VAL A 105 -1.42 -6.18 11.71
C VAL A 105 -2.44 -6.61 10.67
N VAL A 106 -1.99 -7.35 9.66
CA VAL A 106 -2.85 -7.93 8.62
C VAL A 106 -2.82 -9.44 8.75
N GLU A 107 -3.93 -10.02 9.19
CA GLU A 107 -4.13 -11.45 9.34
C GLU A 107 -4.92 -11.99 8.15
N MET A 108 -4.27 -12.81 7.32
CA MET A 108 -4.90 -13.50 6.19
C MET A 108 -5.58 -14.78 6.69
N LEU A 109 -6.91 -14.78 6.75
CA LEU A 109 -7.73 -15.88 7.25
C LEU A 109 -8.00 -16.94 6.18
N LYS A 110 -8.24 -16.50 4.93
CA LYS A 110 -8.51 -17.38 3.78
C LYS A 110 -7.83 -16.82 2.52
N PRO A 111 -7.42 -17.66 1.57
CA PRO A 111 -7.01 -17.18 0.25
C PRO A 111 -8.13 -16.35 -0.39
N SER A 112 -7.80 -15.18 -0.95
CA SER A 112 -8.76 -14.44 -1.76
C SER A 112 -9.05 -15.24 -3.04
N VAL A 113 -10.32 -15.52 -3.29
CA VAL A 113 -10.77 -16.26 -4.49
C VAL A 113 -11.10 -15.31 -5.63
N GLU A 114 -11.33 -14.02 -5.35
CA GLU A 114 -11.62 -13.01 -6.37
C GLU A 114 -10.34 -12.48 -7.01
N PRO A 115 -10.24 -12.53 -8.36
CA PRO A 115 -9.12 -11.94 -9.09
C PRO A 115 -9.12 -10.42 -8.93
N SER A 116 -7.94 -9.85 -8.71
CA SER A 116 -7.78 -8.39 -8.62
C SER A 116 -8.09 -7.78 -9.98
N THR A 117 -9.04 -6.84 -10.03
CA THR A 117 -9.40 -6.12 -11.25
C THR A 117 -8.66 -4.80 -11.33
N LEU A 118 -8.32 -4.39 -12.56
CA LEU A 118 -7.65 -3.11 -12.76
C LEU A 118 -8.58 -1.96 -12.37
N PRO A 119 -8.12 -0.96 -11.59
CA PRO A 119 -8.93 0.21 -11.28
C PRO A 119 -9.23 1.02 -12.55
N ALA A 120 -10.42 1.61 -12.63
CA ALA A 120 -10.79 2.51 -13.71
C ALA A 120 -10.01 3.83 -13.69
N SER A 121 -9.65 4.31 -12.49
CA SER A 121 -8.83 5.50 -12.28
C SER A 121 -8.16 5.44 -10.91
N LEU A 122 -7.00 6.09 -10.79
CA LEU A 122 -6.31 6.35 -9.53
C LEU A 122 -6.48 7.81 -9.07
N ARG A 123 -7.34 8.59 -9.75
CA ARG A 123 -7.67 9.96 -9.34
C ARG A 123 -8.44 9.95 -8.04
N LEU A 124 -8.21 10.96 -7.21
CA LEU A 124 -9.06 11.16 -6.03
C LEU A 124 -10.48 11.58 -6.47
N PRO A 125 -11.51 11.12 -5.76
CA PRO A 125 -12.89 11.55 -5.97
C PRO A 125 -13.04 13.08 -5.89
N PHE A 126 -14.10 13.61 -6.50
CA PHE A 126 -14.46 15.04 -6.46
C PHE A 126 -13.40 16.01 -7.04
N GLY A 127 -12.43 15.47 -7.78
CA GLY A 127 -11.33 16.26 -8.35
C GLY A 127 -10.37 16.80 -7.30
N LEU A 128 -10.24 16.10 -6.17
CA LEU A 128 -9.30 16.47 -5.10
C LEU A 128 -7.85 16.31 -5.58
N VAL A 129 -7.01 17.25 -5.17
CA VAL A 129 -5.55 17.19 -5.39
C VAL A 129 -4.86 16.96 -4.06
N LEU A 130 -4.05 15.91 -3.97
CA LEU A 130 -3.23 15.64 -2.79
C LEU A 130 -1.95 16.48 -2.84
N GLU A 131 -1.82 17.40 -1.90
CA GLU A 131 -0.54 18.07 -1.64
C GLU A 131 0.49 17.08 -1.07
N PRO A 132 1.79 17.35 -1.15
CA PRO A 132 2.82 16.47 -0.58
C PRO A 132 2.51 16.09 0.87
N ALA A 133 2.35 14.79 1.09
CA ALA A 133 1.96 14.18 2.35
C ALA A 133 3.02 13.20 2.83
N ARG A 134 3.20 13.10 4.15
CA ARG A 134 4.09 12.12 4.78
C ARG A 134 3.28 11.01 5.40
N VAL A 135 3.69 9.77 5.15
CA VAL A 135 3.11 8.56 5.71
C VAL A 135 4.19 7.82 6.49
N GLU A 136 3.91 7.51 7.74
CA GLU A 136 4.83 6.84 8.64
C GLU A 136 4.18 5.64 9.31
N LEU A 137 4.85 4.48 9.28
CA LEU A 137 4.39 3.30 9.98
C LEU A 137 5.58 2.63 10.67
N ALA A 138 5.54 2.57 12.01
CA ALA A 138 6.64 2.00 12.76
C ALA A 138 6.74 0.48 12.58
N ARG A 139 5.60 -0.23 12.44
CA ARG A 139 5.58 -1.68 12.23
C ARG A 139 4.37 -2.17 11.44
N LEU A 140 4.60 -3.02 10.44
CA LEU A 140 3.59 -3.81 9.76
C LEU A 140 3.89 -5.30 9.96
N ASP A 141 2.96 -6.05 10.55
CA ASP A 141 3.03 -7.50 10.64
C ASP A 141 1.98 -8.12 9.71
N ILE A 142 2.41 -8.94 8.75
CA ILE A 142 1.52 -9.75 7.89
C ILE A 142 1.56 -11.19 8.37
N LEU A 143 0.43 -11.69 8.85
CA LEU A 143 0.24 -13.05 9.35
C LEU A 143 -0.41 -13.90 8.27
N LYS A 144 0.27 -14.97 7.83
CA LYS A 144 -0.27 -15.91 6.84
C LYS A 144 0.18 -17.33 7.17
N ALA A 145 -0.79 -18.24 7.36
CA ALA A 145 -0.55 -19.66 7.61
C ALA A 145 0.50 -19.93 8.73
N GLY A 146 0.40 -19.19 9.85
CA GLY A 146 1.31 -19.33 10.99
C GLY A 146 2.68 -18.65 10.83
N GLN A 147 2.98 -18.07 9.66
CA GLN A 147 4.19 -17.28 9.44
C GLN A 147 3.90 -15.79 9.62
N THR A 148 4.86 -15.07 10.20
CA THR A 148 4.79 -13.61 10.36
C THR A 148 5.86 -12.95 9.50
N LEU A 149 5.43 -12.16 8.52
CA LEU A 149 6.31 -11.26 7.78
C LEU A 149 6.25 -9.88 8.43
N ARG A 150 7.39 -9.42 8.95
CA ARG A 150 7.49 -8.13 9.65
C ARG A 150 8.20 -7.10 8.77
N PHE A 151 7.60 -5.93 8.69
CA PHE A 151 8.17 -4.72 8.11
C PHE A 151 8.22 -3.64 9.18
N ALA A 152 9.21 -2.76 9.11
CA ALA A 152 9.39 -1.70 10.10
C ALA A 152 9.90 -0.42 9.44
N ASP A 153 9.79 0.69 10.18
CA ASP A 153 10.31 2.01 9.78
C ASP A 153 9.87 2.42 8.37
N VAL A 154 8.58 2.26 8.07
CA VAL A 154 8.02 2.69 6.78
C VAL A 154 7.90 4.21 6.80
N ARG A 155 8.60 4.89 5.90
CA ARG A 155 8.52 6.34 5.70
C ARG A 155 8.36 6.63 4.23
N LEU A 156 7.20 7.18 3.86
CA LEU A 156 6.78 7.39 2.49
C LEU A 156 6.26 8.82 2.31
N GLY A 157 6.87 9.57 1.39
CA GLY A 157 6.30 10.79 0.83
C GLY A 157 5.39 10.46 -0.35
N VAL A 158 4.21 11.07 -0.41
CA VAL A 158 3.25 10.92 -1.51
C VAL A 158 2.79 12.30 -1.98
N ALA A 159 2.81 12.55 -3.28
CA ALA A 159 2.26 13.79 -3.87
C ALA A 159 1.45 13.50 -5.13
N GLY A 160 0.30 14.16 -5.27
CA GLY A 160 -0.57 14.09 -6.45
C GLY A 160 -0.28 15.23 -7.43
N THR A 161 0.95 15.33 -7.94
CA THR A 161 1.38 16.44 -8.80
C THR A 161 0.86 16.28 -10.24
N GLY A 162 -0.10 17.12 -10.63
CA GLY A 162 -0.68 17.10 -11.98
C GLY A 162 -1.48 15.82 -12.24
N ALA A 163 -1.13 15.08 -13.30
CA ALA A 163 -1.78 13.83 -13.69
C ALA A 163 -1.03 12.57 -13.20
N ARG A 164 -0.10 12.70 -12.24
CA ARG A 164 0.70 11.59 -11.72
C ARG A 164 0.72 11.58 -10.19
N TRP A 165 0.83 10.39 -9.64
CA TRP A 165 1.29 10.17 -8.27
C TRP A 165 2.81 10.12 -8.27
N GLN A 166 3.43 10.80 -7.32
CA GLN A 166 4.86 10.73 -7.01
C GLN A 166 5.02 10.11 -5.62
N LEU A 167 5.89 9.12 -5.51
CA LEU A 167 6.14 8.35 -4.31
C LEU A 167 7.63 8.45 -4.00
N GLN A 168 7.98 8.84 -2.77
CA GLN A 168 9.34 8.86 -2.26
C GLN A 168 9.42 7.94 -1.05
N LEU A 169 10.01 6.77 -1.23
CA LEU A 169 10.27 5.84 -0.14
C LEU A 169 11.59 6.24 0.53
N GLU A 170 11.50 6.81 1.73
CA GLU A 170 12.66 7.23 2.51
C GLU A 170 13.27 6.03 3.25
N SER A 171 12.42 5.18 3.83
CA SER A 171 12.82 3.97 4.55
C SER A 171 11.72 2.92 4.51
N LEU A 172 12.12 1.66 4.40
CA LEU A 172 11.31 0.48 4.64
C LEU A 172 12.26 -0.66 5.02
N VAL A 173 12.19 -1.11 6.26
CA VAL A 173 12.95 -2.27 6.73
C VAL A 173 12.11 -3.52 6.50
N THR A 174 12.60 -4.43 5.68
CA THR A 174 12.01 -5.76 5.43
C THR A 174 12.81 -6.84 6.16
N PRO A 175 12.34 -8.10 6.20
CA PRO A 175 13.13 -9.21 6.76
C PRO A 175 14.45 -9.47 6.00
N TRP A 176 14.58 -8.97 4.77
CA TRP A 176 15.68 -9.31 3.87
C TRP A 176 16.65 -8.15 3.65
N ALA A 177 16.15 -6.91 3.63
CA ALA A 177 16.92 -5.70 3.37
C ALA A 177 16.16 -4.42 3.81
N SER A 178 16.88 -3.31 3.94
CA SER A 178 16.33 -1.97 4.04
C SER A 178 16.20 -1.36 2.65
N LEU A 179 15.03 -0.82 2.31
CA LEU A 179 14.70 -0.28 1.00
C LEU A 179 14.52 1.24 1.06
N ARG A 180 14.93 1.91 -0.01
CA ARG A 180 14.65 3.31 -0.30
C ARG A 180 14.48 3.48 -1.81
N GLY A 181 13.85 4.57 -2.23
CA GLY A 181 13.68 4.81 -3.66
C GLY A 181 12.55 5.75 -3.98
N GLN A 182 12.17 5.77 -5.24
CA GLN A 182 11.13 6.64 -5.74
C GLN A 182 10.36 5.98 -6.87
N ALA A 183 9.09 6.31 -6.99
CA ALA A 183 8.26 5.86 -8.09
C ALA A 183 7.29 6.96 -8.52
N SER A 184 6.80 6.86 -9.76
CA SER A 184 5.68 7.65 -10.22
C SER A 184 4.75 6.81 -11.07
N ILE A 185 3.46 7.08 -10.96
CA ILE A 185 2.41 6.38 -11.72
C ILE A 185 1.39 7.39 -12.23
N ALA A 186 0.98 7.27 -13.49
CA ALA A 186 -0.09 8.10 -14.03
C ALA A 186 -1.42 7.81 -13.33
N GLN A 187 -2.24 8.84 -13.12
CA GLN A 187 -3.50 8.69 -12.40
C GLN A 187 -4.62 8.06 -13.24
N ASP A 188 -4.44 7.99 -14.56
CA ASP A 188 -5.40 7.43 -15.52
C ASP A 188 -4.75 6.32 -16.34
N ALA A 189 -5.60 5.45 -16.91
CA ALA A 189 -5.18 4.43 -17.86
C ALA A 189 -4.36 5.07 -19.01
N PRO A 190 -3.26 4.44 -19.46
CA PRO A 190 -2.81 3.09 -19.14
C PRO A 190 -1.97 2.99 -17.85
N PHE A 191 -2.04 3.96 -16.94
CA PHE A 191 -1.32 3.96 -15.66
C PHE A 191 0.19 3.81 -15.84
N ALA A 192 0.75 4.59 -16.77
CA ALA A 192 2.18 4.55 -17.07
C ALA A 192 2.99 4.79 -15.79
N LEU A 193 3.88 3.86 -15.46
CA LEU A 193 4.66 3.88 -14.23
C LEU A 193 6.16 3.82 -14.51
N ARG A 194 6.92 4.37 -13.58
CA ARG A 194 8.37 4.21 -13.50
C ARG A 194 8.80 4.25 -12.04
N GLY A 195 9.88 3.58 -11.69
CA GLY A 195 10.43 3.66 -10.35
C GLY A 195 11.84 3.11 -10.29
N ARG A 196 12.55 3.49 -9.24
CA ARG A 196 13.86 2.97 -8.90
C ARG A 196 13.96 2.82 -7.39
N PHE A 197 14.41 1.66 -6.96
CA PHE A 197 14.59 1.33 -5.56
C PHE A 197 15.95 0.72 -5.35
N ASP A 198 16.57 1.05 -4.22
CA ASP A 198 17.80 0.46 -3.77
C ASP A 198 17.51 -0.29 -2.46
N ALA A 199 18.03 -1.50 -2.36
CA ALA A 199 17.94 -2.34 -1.18
C ALA A 199 19.34 -2.60 -0.64
N VAL A 200 19.51 -2.47 0.68
CA VAL A 200 20.78 -2.77 1.37
C VAL A 200 20.51 -3.72 2.51
N ARG A 201 21.29 -4.79 2.58
CA ARG A 201 21.33 -5.74 3.68
C ARG A 201 22.66 -5.58 4.41
N GLY A 202 22.60 -5.52 5.74
CA GLY A 202 23.78 -5.55 6.59
C GLY A 202 24.25 -6.98 6.89
N ASP A 203 24.80 -7.17 8.08
CA ASP A 203 25.31 -8.46 8.54
C ASP A 203 24.23 -9.56 8.64
N PRO A 204 24.61 -10.85 8.58
CA PRO A 204 25.98 -11.38 8.44
C PRO A 204 26.50 -11.46 6.99
N LEU A 205 25.66 -11.11 6.01
CA LEU A 205 26.01 -11.15 4.59
C LEU A 205 25.63 -9.81 3.95
N PRO A 206 26.55 -8.83 3.95
CA PRO A 206 26.32 -7.56 3.30
C PRO A 206 25.95 -7.74 1.84
N ALA A 207 24.83 -7.18 1.44
CA ALA A 207 24.31 -7.26 0.08
C ALA A 207 23.66 -5.94 -0.31
N GLN A 208 23.68 -5.65 -1.60
CA GLN A 208 22.99 -4.51 -2.18
C GLN A 208 22.25 -4.96 -3.44
N ALA A 209 21.11 -4.32 -3.72
CA ALA A 209 20.39 -4.54 -4.96
C ALA A 209 19.77 -3.24 -5.47
N GLY A 210 19.75 -3.07 -6.78
CA GLY A 210 19.02 -2.02 -7.48
C GLY A 210 17.85 -2.63 -8.24
N LEU A 211 16.67 -2.04 -8.10
CA LEU A 211 15.44 -2.43 -8.78
C LEU A 211 14.92 -1.25 -9.61
N ASP A 212 14.91 -1.38 -10.92
CA ASP A 212 14.26 -0.46 -11.84
C ASP A 212 12.91 -1.03 -12.28
N LEU A 213 11.88 -0.18 -12.30
CA LEU A 213 10.51 -0.48 -12.72
C LEU A 213 10.09 0.46 -13.85
N GLN A 214 9.38 -0.06 -14.85
CA GLN A 214 8.81 0.73 -15.95
C GLN A 214 7.57 0.06 -16.57
N GLY A 215 6.93 0.75 -17.51
CA GLY A 215 5.79 0.22 -18.26
C GLY A 215 4.45 0.76 -17.73
N ARG A 216 3.50 -0.14 -17.50
CA ARG A 216 2.12 0.18 -17.08
C ARG A 216 1.68 -0.71 -15.93
N LEU A 217 0.68 -0.28 -15.17
CA LEU A 217 0.22 -0.99 -13.97
C LEU A 217 -0.23 -2.45 -14.26
N GLU A 218 -0.76 -2.69 -15.46
CA GLU A 218 -1.14 -4.03 -15.94
C GLU A 218 0.05 -4.93 -16.29
N ALA A 219 1.19 -4.35 -16.69
CA ALA A 219 2.36 -5.02 -17.24
C ALA A 219 3.63 -4.24 -16.82
N ILE A 220 4.05 -4.49 -15.58
CA ILE A 220 5.16 -3.81 -14.91
C ILE A 220 6.44 -4.53 -15.29
N GLN A 221 7.26 -3.91 -16.13
CA GLN A 221 8.58 -4.43 -16.43
C GLN A 221 9.51 -4.10 -15.28
N PHE A 222 10.33 -5.06 -14.86
CA PHE A 222 11.33 -4.85 -13.83
C PHE A 222 12.69 -5.34 -14.26
N LYS A 223 13.73 -4.72 -13.70
CA LYS A 223 15.11 -5.19 -13.73
C LYS A 223 15.70 -5.06 -12.34
N LEU A 224 16.23 -6.16 -11.82
CA LEU A 224 16.88 -6.27 -10.53
C LEU A 224 18.32 -6.69 -10.77
N ASP A 225 19.25 -5.93 -10.22
CA ASP A 225 20.68 -6.27 -10.19
C ASP A 225 21.10 -6.33 -8.71
N ALA A 226 21.66 -7.45 -8.26
CA ALA A 226 22.00 -7.70 -6.85
C ALA A 226 23.42 -8.26 -6.70
N THR A 227 24.12 -7.79 -5.68
CA THR A 227 25.51 -8.19 -5.40
C THR A 227 25.70 -8.45 -3.91
N ALA A 228 26.42 -9.53 -3.56
CA ALA A 228 26.79 -9.86 -2.18
C ALA A 228 28.14 -10.59 -2.15
N LYS A 229 29.19 -9.94 -1.62
CA LYS A 229 30.58 -10.46 -1.70
C LYS A 229 30.95 -10.83 -3.15
N ASP A 230 31.25 -12.11 -3.41
CA ASP A 230 31.58 -12.64 -4.75
C ASP A 230 30.33 -12.99 -5.59
N MET A 231 29.15 -12.89 -5.00
CA MET A 231 27.89 -13.26 -5.65
C MET A 231 27.36 -12.10 -6.48
N ASN A 232 26.93 -12.41 -7.69
CA ASN A 232 26.15 -11.51 -8.53
C ASN A 232 24.89 -12.22 -8.98
N ALA A 233 23.75 -11.53 -8.93
CA ALA A 233 22.48 -12.02 -9.43
C ALA A 233 21.78 -10.91 -10.21
N LEU A 234 21.08 -11.30 -11.26
CA LEU A 234 20.20 -10.44 -12.03
C LEU A 234 18.86 -11.13 -12.19
N ALA A 235 17.79 -10.34 -12.16
CA ALA A 235 16.47 -10.79 -12.55
C ALA A 235 15.81 -9.72 -13.41
N SER A 236 15.10 -10.10 -14.44
CA SER A 236 14.28 -9.18 -15.22
C SER A 236 13.01 -9.89 -15.66
N GLY A 237 11.95 -9.14 -15.91
CA GLY A 237 10.69 -9.76 -16.24
C GLY A 237 9.55 -8.78 -16.30
N GLU A 238 8.35 -9.35 -16.29
CA GLU A 238 7.09 -8.61 -16.29
C GLU A 238 6.22 -9.12 -15.16
N LEU A 239 5.74 -8.21 -14.31
CA LEU A 239 4.70 -8.46 -13.33
C LEU A 239 3.36 -8.00 -13.90
N ALA A 240 2.36 -8.87 -13.82
CA ALA A 240 0.99 -8.59 -14.24
C ALA A 240 0.03 -8.78 -13.04
N PRO A 241 -0.10 -7.77 -12.15
CA PRO A 241 -0.86 -7.91 -10.89
C PRO A 241 -2.36 -8.19 -11.04
N PHE A 242 -2.89 -8.00 -12.25
CA PHE A 242 -4.32 -8.16 -12.58
C PHE A 242 -4.57 -9.29 -13.58
N ALA A 243 -3.54 -10.03 -13.97
CA ALA A 243 -3.67 -11.22 -14.80
C ALA A 243 -3.79 -12.48 -13.91
N ASP A 244 -4.22 -13.60 -14.51
CA ASP A 244 -4.29 -14.89 -13.82
C ASP A 244 -2.92 -15.35 -13.27
N LEU A 245 -1.85 -14.94 -13.93
CA LEU A 245 -0.48 -15.23 -13.53
C LEU A 245 0.25 -13.92 -13.20
N LEU A 246 0.71 -13.80 -11.95
CA LEU A 246 1.40 -12.59 -11.46
C LEU A 246 2.72 -12.29 -12.19
N LEU A 247 3.43 -13.33 -12.61
CA LEU A 247 4.77 -13.22 -13.20
C LEU A 247 4.79 -14.00 -14.53
N PRO A 248 4.17 -13.44 -15.59
CA PRO A 248 4.12 -14.09 -16.89
C PRO A 248 5.49 -14.25 -17.56
N ARG A 249 6.48 -13.42 -17.18
CA ARG A 249 7.84 -13.53 -17.70
C ARG A 249 8.86 -13.28 -16.60
N LEU A 250 9.85 -14.15 -16.51
CA LEU A 250 11.00 -14.04 -15.61
C LEU A 250 12.25 -14.60 -16.28
N LEU A 251 13.27 -13.76 -16.42
CA LEU A 251 14.65 -14.16 -16.64
C LEU A 251 15.40 -13.95 -15.34
N VAL A 252 16.16 -14.96 -14.92
CA VAL A 252 17.00 -14.88 -13.74
C VAL A 252 18.35 -15.52 -14.03
N ALA A 253 19.43 -14.90 -13.56
CA ALA A 253 20.74 -15.51 -13.58
C ALA A 253 21.51 -15.12 -12.33
N GLY A 254 22.41 -15.98 -11.89
CA GLY A 254 23.29 -15.68 -10.77
C GLY A 254 24.54 -16.53 -10.82
N GLN A 255 25.61 -16.02 -10.21
CA GLN A 255 26.91 -16.68 -10.16
C GLN A 255 27.60 -16.41 -8.84
N GLY A 256 28.56 -17.27 -8.50
CA GLY A 256 29.38 -17.12 -7.28
C GLY A 256 28.66 -17.57 -6.01
N ILE A 257 27.56 -18.30 -6.12
CA ILE A 257 26.69 -18.64 -4.99
C ILE A 257 27.34 -19.74 -4.17
N ASN A 258 27.62 -19.44 -2.91
CA ASN A 258 28.12 -20.40 -1.95
C ASN A 258 27.02 -20.74 -0.93
N PRO A 259 26.37 -21.91 -1.01
CA PRO A 259 25.30 -22.31 -0.10
C PRO A 259 25.69 -22.26 1.38
N ALA A 260 26.95 -22.55 1.71
CA ALA A 260 27.48 -22.49 3.07
C ALA A 260 27.38 -21.09 3.71
N GLN A 261 27.23 -20.02 2.90
CA GLN A 261 27.03 -18.65 3.39
C GLN A 261 25.58 -18.34 3.77
N TRP A 262 24.62 -19.20 3.40
CA TRP A 262 23.18 -18.96 3.59
C TRP A 262 22.53 -19.92 4.60
N ALA A 263 23.04 -21.15 4.69
CA ALA A 263 22.50 -22.16 5.59
C ALA A 263 23.63 -22.92 6.30
N ALA A 264 23.52 -23.02 7.62
CA ALA A 264 24.44 -23.83 8.43
C ALA A 264 24.39 -25.29 7.99
N GLY A 265 25.56 -25.90 7.75
CA GLY A 265 25.67 -27.28 7.27
C GLY A 265 25.54 -27.46 5.75
N ALA A 266 25.30 -26.39 4.99
CA ALA A 266 25.28 -26.46 3.53
C ALA A 266 26.70 -26.60 2.95
N PRO A 267 26.87 -27.29 1.80
CA PRO A 267 28.19 -27.52 1.22
C PRO A 267 28.80 -26.22 0.70
N THR A 268 30.13 -26.14 0.75
CA THR A 268 30.90 -25.11 0.05
C THR A 268 30.90 -25.43 -1.45
N ALA A 269 30.36 -24.52 -2.26
CA ALA A 269 30.31 -24.63 -3.71
C ALA A 269 30.38 -23.24 -4.34
N ARG A 270 30.60 -23.16 -5.67
CA ARG A 270 30.53 -21.90 -6.42
C ARG A 270 29.50 -22.05 -7.54
N LEU A 271 28.24 -22.03 -7.15
CA LEU A 271 27.15 -22.29 -8.08
C LEU A 271 26.90 -21.08 -8.99
N ALA A 272 26.58 -21.39 -10.24
CA ALA A 272 25.98 -20.46 -11.19
C ALA A 272 24.67 -21.05 -11.71
N PHE A 273 23.66 -20.21 -11.88
CA PHE A 273 22.37 -20.60 -12.39
C PHE A 273 21.87 -19.61 -13.44
N SER A 274 21.08 -20.11 -14.38
CA SER A 274 20.33 -19.27 -15.30
C SER A 274 18.96 -19.89 -15.55
N GLY A 275 17.95 -19.06 -15.72
CA GLY A 275 16.59 -19.50 -15.95
C GLY A 275 15.82 -18.49 -16.78
N VAL A 276 15.06 -18.98 -17.74
CA VAL A 276 14.09 -18.18 -18.50
C VAL A 276 12.76 -18.87 -18.39
N PHE A 277 11.75 -18.12 -17.96
CA PHE A 277 10.41 -18.57 -17.64
C PHE A 277 9.42 -17.64 -18.34
N GLU A 278 8.53 -18.22 -19.14
CA GLU A 278 7.54 -17.47 -19.90
C GLU A 278 6.21 -18.21 -19.96
N GLN A 279 5.13 -17.45 -19.85
CA GLN A 279 3.77 -17.95 -20.05
C GLN A 279 3.48 -18.11 -21.54
N GLN A 280 3.05 -19.31 -21.94
CA GLN A 280 2.52 -19.54 -23.28
C GLN A 280 0.99 -19.38 -23.32
N PRO A 281 0.42 -18.90 -24.44
CA PRO A 281 -1.03 -18.77 -24.59
C PRO A 281 -1.76 -20.10 -24.32
N GLY A 282 -2.68 -20.11 -23.35
CA GLY A 282 -3.46 -21.30 -22.99
C GLY A 282 -2.71 -22.38 -22.19
N GLN A 283 -1.49 -22.13 -21.71
CA GLN A 283 -0.68 -23.12 -20.99
C GLN A 283 -0.09 -22.59 -19.66
N ARG A 284 0.50 -23.53 -18.90
CA ARG A 284 1.32 -23.28 -17.70
C ARG A 284 2.61 -22.54 -18.07
N LEU A 285 3.25 -21.97 -17.06
CA LEU A 285 4.57 -21.33 -17.13
C LEU A 285 5.62 -22.37 -17.59
N LEU A 286 6.29 -22.13 -18.71
CA LEU A 286 7.35 -22.98 -19.25
C LEU A 286 8.69 -22.27 -19.14
N GLY A 287 9.74 -23.01 -18.87
CA GLY A 287 11.06 -22.42 -18.76
C GLY A 287 12.19 -23.42 -18.78
N ASN A 288 13.36 -22.93 -19.15
CA ASN A 288 14.61 -23.67 -19.07
C ASN A 288 15.39 -23.18 -17.86
N PHE A 289 16.04 -24.09 -17.15
CA PHE A 289 16.89 -23.79 -16.02
C PHE A 289 18.22 -24.54 -16.16
N SER A 290 19.34 -23.83 -16.02
CA SER A 290 20.67 -24.42 -15.94
C SER A 290 21.26 -24.16 -14.57
N LEU A 291 22.00 -25.13 -14.05
CA LEU A 291 22.78 -25.03 -12.83
C LEU A 291 24.15 -25.65 -13.08
N SER A 292 25.21 -24.92 -12.73
CA SER A 292 26.59 -25.38 -12.79
C SER A 292 27.30 -25.07 -11.48
N ASN A 293 28.38 -25.79 -11.20
CA ASN A 293 29.28 -25.58 -10.06
C ASN A 293 30.71 -25.42 -10.58
#